data_AF-A0A1G5FB16-F1
#
_entry.id   AF-A0A1G5FB16-F1
#
_cell.length_a   1.000
_cell.length_b   1.000
_cell.length_c   1.000
_cell.angle_alpha   90.00
_cell.angle_beta   90.00
_cell.angle_gamma   90.00
#
_symmetry.space_group_name_H-M   'P 1'
#
loop_
_entity.id
_entity.type
_entity.pdbx_description
1 polymer ?
#
loop_
_entity_poly.entity_id
_entity_poly.type
_entity_poly.pdbx_seq_one_letter_code
_entity_poly.pdbx_strand_id
1 'polypeptide(L)'
;MPKNMAGKEIDASILDEKSIALFTSLRQFVWVQGEPLPLVYEIENEIYTKHGINLPALKYLQTIGLISLEPGGYVKRKFGKHTRLFYYGKPTKIQFPQAANNQLDLGHVLLTDLGKALAAVHNAKRNQEFYEYVIEKWFGQGMVVSSILPRN
;
A
#
# COMPACT_ATOMS: atom_id res chain seq x y z
N MET A 1 2.24 35.12 5.09
CA MET A 1 1.61 34.90 3.77
C MET A 1 1.56 33.40 3.52
N PRO A 2 0.38 32.78 3.34
CA PRO A 2 0.35 31.37 2.96
C PRO A 2 0.69 31.26 1.47
N LYS A 3 1.68 30.41 1.15
CA LYS A 3 1.99 30.03 -0.23
C LYS A 3 0.89 29.09 -0.71
N ASN A 4 0.30 29.47 -1.84
CA ASN A 4 -0.65 28.68 -2.62
C ASN A 4 -0.20 27.22 -2.74
N MET A 5 -1.02 26.29 -2.24
CA MET A 5 -1.04 24.92 -2.73
C MET A 5 -1.78 24.97 -4.06
N ALA A 6 -1.06 24.87 -5.17
CA ALA A 6 -1.67 24.53 -6.44
C ALA A 6 -2.24 23.10 -6.28
N GLY A 7 -3.54 23.02 -5.97
CA GLY A 7 -4.27 21.78 -6.09
C GLY A 7 -4.15 21.33 -7.54
N LYS A 8 -3.47 20.22 -7.76
CA LYS A 8 -3.44 19.56 -9.07
C LYS A 8 -4.90 19.19 -9.34
N GLU A 9 -5.57 19.92 -10.23
CA GLU A 9 -6.94 19.60 -10.64
C GLU A 9 -6.93 18.16 -11.13
N ILE A 10 -7.60 17.29 -10.37
CA ILE A 10 -7.81 15.91 -10.76
C ILE A 10 -8.89 15.96 -11.83
N ASP A 11 -8.57 15.52 -13.04
CA ASP A 11 -9.56 15.40 -14.10
C ASP A 11 -10.70 14.51 -13.61
N ALA A 12 -11.86 15.13 -13.38
CA ALA A 12 -13.03 14.47 -12.81
C ALA A 12 -13.53 13.32 -13.70
N SER A 13 -13.18 13.32 -15.00
CA SER A 13 -13.53 12.24 -15.92
C SER A 13 -12.82 10.92 -15.62
N ILE A 14 -11.66 10.96 -14.94
CA ILE A 14 -10.91 9.78 -14.49
C ILE A 14 -11.59 9.09 -13.30
N LEU A 15 -12.42 9.83 -12.55
CA LEU A 15 -13.09 9.38 -11.32
C LEU A 15 -14.55 8.99 -11.60
N ASP A 16 -14.77 8.15 -12.62
CA ASP A 16 -16.06 7.48 -12.78
C ASP A 16 -16.36 6.56 -11.57
N GLU A 17 -17.60 6.08 -11.44
CA GLU A 17 -17.99 5.24 -10.30
C GLU A 17 -17.12 3.97 -10.17
N LYS A 18 -16.68 3.41 -11.30
CA LYS A 18 -15.88 2.20 -11.36
C LYS A 18 -14.48 2.42 -10.81
N SER A 19 -13.80 3.47 -11.24
CA SER A 19 -12.46 3.84 -10.76
C SER A 19 -12.49 4.19 -9.27
N ILE A 20 -13.51 4.92 -8.80
CA ILE A 20 -13.70 5.21 -7.38
C ILE A 20 -13.86 3.92 -6.58
N ALA A 21 -14.73 3.00 -7.03
CA ALA A 21 -14.96 1.74 -6.33
C ALA A 21 -13.70 0.86 -6.28
N LEU A 22 -13.00 0.70 -7.41
CA LEU A 22 -11.77 -0.09 -7.50
C LEU A 22 -10.65 0.51 -6.66
N PHE A 23 -10.43 1.83 -6.76
CA PHE A 23 -9.38 2.48 -5.99
C PHE A 23 -9.71 2.45 -4.48
N THR A 24 -10.97 2.64 -4.10
CA THR A 24 -11.41 2.47 -2.70
C THR A 24 -11.13 1.06 -2.19
N SER A 25 -11.37 0.04 -3.03
CA SER A 25 -11.04 -1.34 -2.67
C SER A 25 -9.52 -1.55 -2.50
N LEU A 26 -8.70 -1.06 -3.43
CA LEU A 26 -7.24 -1.16 -3.38
C LEU A 26 -6.66 -0.55 -2.10
N ARG A 27 -7.26 0.54 -1.59
CA ARG A 27 -6.79 1.23 -0.37
C ARG A 27 -6.85 0.38 0.89
N GLN A 28 -7.62 -0.72 0.89
CA GLN A 28 -7.59 -1.71 1.97
C GLN A 28 -6.24 -2.42 2.07
N PHE A 29 -5.46 -2.43 0.99
CA PHE A 29 -4.17 -3.11 0.89
C PHE A 29 -2.97 -2.17 1.10
N VAL A 30 -3.22 -0.96 1.61
CA VAL A 30 -2.21 0.10 1.75
C VAL A 30 -1.68 0.18 3.18
N TRP A 31 -0.37 0.01 3.29
CA TRP A 31 0.41 0.39 4.47
C TRP A 31 1.00 1.79 4.27
N VAL A 32 1.48 2.41 5.34
CA VAL A 32 2.07 3.76 5.28
C VAL A 32 3.46 3.77 5.91
N GLN A 33 4.43 4.37 5.22
CA GLN A 33 5.75 4.69 5.74
C GLN A 33 6.21 6.03 5.16
N GLY A 34 5.68 7.13 5.71
CA GLY A 34 5.77 8.47 5.11
C GLY A 34 4.80 8.61 3.93
N GLU A 35 4.92 7.71 2.96
CA GLU A 35 4.06 7.59 1.78
C GLU A 35 3.16 6.35 1.84
N PRO A 36 2.01 6.34 1.14
CA PRO A 36 1.18 5.14 0.98
C PRO A 36 1.87 4.08 0.11
N LEU A 37 1.85 2.85 0.61
CA LEU A 37 2.47 1.66 0.03
C LEU A 37 1.42 0.55 -0.10
N PRO A 38 0.77 0.39 -1.27
CA PRO A 38 0.01 -0.81 -1.57
C PRO A 38 0.95 -2.01 -1.52
N LEU A 39 0.62 -3.05 -0.75
CA LEU A 39 1.37 -4.30 -0.74
C LEU A 39 0.52 -5.34 -1.47
N VAL A 40 0.86 -5.59 -2.73
CA VAL A 40 0.14 -6.53 -3.61
C VAL A 40 1.12 -7.56 -4.16
N TYR A 41 1.39 -8.63 -3.39
CA TYR A 41 2.42 -9.61 -3.72
C TYR A 41 1.99 -10.62 -4.79
N GLU A 42 0.90 -11.36 -4.57
CA GLU A 42 0.41 -12.38 -5.51
C GLU A 42 -0.96 -11.93 -6.03
N ILE A 43 -1.01 -11.36 -7.23
CA ILE A 43 -2.23 -10.70 -7.77
C ILE A 43 -3.44 -11.66 -7.82
N GLU A 44 -3.21 -12.95 -8.00
CA GLU A 44 -4.25 -13.98 -8.09
C GLU A 44 -4.75 -14.46 -6.72
N ASN A 45 -4.07 -14.09 -5.63
CA ASN A 45 -4.43 -14.51 -4.28
C ASN A 45 -5.81 -13.95 -3.88
N GLU A 46 -6.64 -14.82 -3.29
CA GLU A 46 -8.00 -14.48 -2.86
C GLU A 46 -8.07 -13.31 -1.89
N ILE A 47 -6.98 -13.00 -1.17
CA ILE A 47 -6.91 -11.83 -0.31
C ILE A 47 -7.16 -10.51 -1.07
N TYR A 48 -6.88 -10.49 -2.38
CA TYR A 48 -7.13 -9.35 -3.27
C TYR A 48 -8.36 -9.58 -4.16
N THR A 49 -8.45 -10.74 -4.81
CA THR A 49 -9.41 -10.97 -5.89
C THR A 49 -10.86 -10.97 -5.42
N LYS A 50 -11.14 -11.45 -4.18
CA LYS A 50 -12.49 -11.38 -3.59
C LYS A 50 -12.98 -9.95 -3.31
N HIS A 51 -12.06 -9.00 -3.29
CA HIS A 51 -12.35 -7.56 -3.19
C HIS A 51 -12.31 -6.86 -4.55
N GLY A 52 -12.29 -7.61 -5.66
CA GLY A 52 -12.27 -7.07 -7.02
C GLY A 52 -10.90 -6.54 -7.47
N ILE A 53 -9.83 -6.74 -6.68
CA ILE A 53 -8.47 -6.39 -7.07
C ILE A 53 -7.81 -7.60 -7.72
N ASN A 54 -7.90 -7.65 -9.05
CA ASN A 54 -7.29 -8.66 -9.91
C ASN A 54 -6.50 -8.00 -11.04
N LEU A 55 -5.83 -8.77 -11.89
CA LEU A 55 -4.99 -8.22 -12.96
C LEU A 55 -5.75 -7.27 -13.92
N PRO A 56 -6.96 -7.59 -14.43
CA PRO A 56 -7.75 -6.64 -15.22
C PRO A 56 -8.04 -5.32 -14.49
N ALA A 57 -8.42 -5.37 -13.21
CA ALA A 57 -8.68 -4.18 -12.42
C ALA A 57 -7.42 -3.33 -12.23
N LEU A 58 -6.28 -3.95 -11.94
CA LEU A 58 -4.99 -3.27 -11.81
C LEU A 58 -4.56 -2.63 -13.13
N LYS A 59 -4.71 -3.32 -14.27
CA LYS A 59 -4.43 -2.76 -15.60
C LYS A 59 -5.33 -1.55 -15.91
N TYR A 60 -6.60 -1.59 -15.51
CA TYR A 60 -7.49 -0.44 -15.66
C TYR A 60 -7.02 0.75 -14.81
N LEU A 61 -6.74 0.54 -13.51
CA LEU A 61 -6.20 1.58 -12.62
C LEU A 61 -4.86 2.16 -13.12
N GLN A 62 -4.03 1.33 -13.76
CA GLN A 62 -2.79 1.78 -14.41
C GLN A 62 -3.07 2.63 -15.65
N THR A 63 -4.02 2.21 -16.49
CA THR A 63 -4.41 2.94 -17.72
C THR A 63 -4.91 4.35 -17.42
N ILE A 64 -5.66 4.52 -16.33
CA ILE A 64 -6.14 5.82 -15.86
C ILE A 64 -5.11 6.58 -14.99
N GLY A 65 -3.90 6.05 -14.85
CA GLY A 65 -2.77 6.74 -14.22
C GLY A 65 -2.80 6.80 -12.70
N LEU A 66 -3.58 5.96 -12.00
CA LEU A 66 -3.62 5.92 -10.53
C LEU A 66 -2.51 5.07 -9.91
N ILE A 67 -2.07 4.05 -10.64
CA ILE A 67 -1.01 3.14 -10.19
C ILE A 67 0.03 2.91 -11.28
N SER A 68 1.19 2.41 -10.88
CA SER A 68 2.14 1.75 -11.76
C SER A 68 2.17 0.25 -11.40
N LEU A 69 2.12 -0.60 -12.42
CA LEU A 69 2.13 -2.06 -12.29
C LEU A 69 3.39 -2.62 -12.94
N GLU A 70 4.21 -3.34 -12.17
CA GLU A 70 5.46 -3.95 -12.68
C GLU A 70 5.43 -5.47 -12.48
N PRO A 71 5.53 -6.27 -13.57
CA PRO A 71 5.55 -7.74 -13.47
C PRO A 71 6.70 -8.26 -12.61
N GLY A 72 7.86 -7.59 -12.62
CA GLY A 72 9.01 -7.94 -11.79
C GLY A 72 8.89 -7.54 -10.32
N GLY A 73 7.85 -6.78 -9.96
CA GLY A 73 7.64 -6.26 -8.62
C GLY A 73 8.54 -5.07 -8.27
N TYR A 74 8.25 -4.48 -7.11
CA TYR A 74 8.96 -3.35 -6.55
C TYR A 74 9.60 -3.74 -5.22
N VAL A 75 10.82 -3.26 -5.00
CA VAL A 75 11.56 -3.50 -3.77
C VAL A 75 12.04 -2.18 -3.20
N LYS A 76 11.72 -1.92 -1.93
CA LYS A 76 12.30 -0.81 -1.18
C LYS A 76 13.55 -1.29 -0.45
N ARG A 77 14.69 -0.67 -0.75
CA ARG A 77 16.02 -1.07 -0.25
C ARG A 77 16.52 -0.14 0.86
N LYS A 78 17.70 -0.45 1.38
CA LYS A 78 18.48 0.36 2.34
C LYS A 78 17.81 0.48 3.71
N PHE A 79 17.05 -0.54 4.12
CA PHE A 79 16.56 -0.62 5.48
C PHE A 79 17.70 -0.99 6.45
N GLY A 80 17.72 -0.32 7.60
CA GLY A 80 18.52 -0.75 8.75
C GLY A 80 17.91 -1.99 9.43
N LYS A 81 18.33 -2.26 10.68
CA LYS A 81 17.81 -3.37 11.48
C LYS A 81 16.32 -3.25 11.81
N HIS A 82 15.79 -2.04 11.92
CA HIS A 82 14.42 -1.78 12.36
C HIS A 82 13.71 -0.78 11.46
N THR A 83 12.40 -0.97 11.29
CA THR A 83 11.50 0.04 10.73
C THR A 83 10.14 -0.01 11.41
N ARG A 84 9.29 0.96 11.09
CA ARG A 84 7.88 1.00 11.47
C ARG A 84 7.05 1.30 10.24
N LEU A 85 6.04 0.47 10.00
CA LEU A 85 5.00 0.70 9.01
C LEU A 85 3.68 0.86 9.76
N PHE A 86 2.76 1.64 9.20
CA PHE A 86 1.46 1.91 9.80
C PHE A 86 0.36 1.30 8.94
N TYR A 87 -0.55 0.58 9.57
CA TYR A 87 -1.75 0.08 8.93
C TYR A 87 -2.96 0.67 9.64
N TYR A 88 -3.72 1.52 8.94
CA TYR A 88 -4.85 2.25 9.53
C TYR A 88 -4.49 2.98 10.82
N GLY A 89 -3.37 3.70 10.80
CA GLY A 89 -2.86 4.46 11.94
C GLY A 89 -2.21 3.63 13.05
N LYS A 90 -2.32 2.29 13.01
CA LYS A 90 -1.70 1.42 14.00
C LYS A 90 -0.27 1.07 13.57
N PRO A 91 0.75 1.35 14.39
CA PRO A 91 2.14 1.03 14.07
C PRO A 91 2.43 -0.46 14.27
N THR A 92 3.13 -1.04 13.30
CA THR A 92 3.79 -2.34 13.40
C THR A 92 5.29 -2.14 13.29
N LYS A 93 6.02 -2.58 14.32
CA LYS A 93 7.48 -2.60 14.32
C LYS A 93 7.94 -3.85 13.60
N ILE A 94 8.88 -3.66 12.68
CA ILE A 94 9.52 -4.72 11.91
C ILE A 94 11.01 -4.71 12.27
N GLN A 95 11.54 -5.86 12.65
CA GLN A 95 12.96 -6.11 12.81
C GLN A 95 13.42 -7.05 11.69
N PHE A 96 14.31 -6.55 10.85
CA PHE A 96 14.89 -7.31 9.75
C PHE A 96 16.01 -8.27 10.22
N PRO A 97 16.37 -9.30 9.44
CA PRO A 97 17.43 -10.23 9.81
C PRO A 97 18.82 -9.57 9.87
N GLN A 98 19.18 -8.73 8.91
CA GLN A 98 20.52 -8.12 8.85
C GLN A 98 20.59 -6.80 9.63
N ALA A 99 21.81 -6.37 10.00
CA ALA A 99 22.04 -5.09 10.66
C ALA A 99 21.75 -3.87 9.76
N ALA A 100 22.02 -3.99 8.46
CA ALA A 100 21.85 -2.94 7.47
C ALA A 100 21.62 -3.53 6.07
N ASN A 101 21.33 -2.67 5.09
CA ASN A 101 21.10 -3.03 3.69
C ASN A 101 19.98 -4.06 3.47
N ASN A 102 19.01 -4.10 4.38
CA ASN A 102 17.81 -4.90 4.22
C ASN A 102 16.92 -4.32 3.12
N GLN A 103 16.00 -5.16 2.64
CA GLN A 103 15.03 -4.80 1.64
C GLN A 103 13.64 -5.29 2.05
N LEU A 104 12.63 -4.61 1.55
CA LEU A 104 11.22 -4.95 1.71
C LEU A 104 10.61 -5.07 0.31
N ASP A 105 10.08 -6.25 0.01
CA ASP A 105 9.24 -6.44 -1.16
C ASP A 105 7.93 -5.65 -0.97
N LEU A 106 7.51 -4.92 -2.00
CA LEU A 106 6.26 -4.16 -2.04
C LEU A 106 5.22 -4.84 -2.95
N GLY A 107 5.60 -5.93 -3.64
CA GLY A 107 4.78 -6.57 -4.65
C GLY A 107 4.74 -5.75 -5.94
N HIS A 108 3.64 -5.85 -6.67
CA HIS A 108 3.58 -5.40 -8.08
C HIS A 108 3.05 -3.99 -8.29
N VAL A 109 2.59 -3.30 -7.23
CA VAL A 109 1.82 -2.07 -7.36
C VAL A 109 2.47 -0.92 -6.59
N LEU A 110 2.67 0.22 -7.26
CA LEU A 110 2.93 1.51 -6.62
C LEU A 110 1.85 2.52 -6.98
N LEU A 111 1.58 3.46 -6.08
CA LEU A 111 0.74 4.62 -6.42
C LEU A 111 1.55 5.64 -7.22
N THR A 112 0.94 6.18 -8.28
CA THR A 112 1.45 7.40 -8.93
C THR A 112 1.22 8.61 -8.02
N ASP A 113 1.74 9.78 -8.39
CA ASP A 113 1.46 11.00 -7.63
C ASP A 113 -0.03 11.35 -7.58
N LEU A 114 -0.77 11.02 -8.66
CA LEU A 114 -2.23 11.16 -8.67
C LEU A 114 -2.89 10.18 -7.70
N GLY A 115 -2.47 8.91 -7.72
CA GLY A 115 -2.96 7.90 -6.78
C GLY A 115 -2.68 8.25 -5.33
N LYS A 116 -1.49 8.78 -5.02
CA LYS A 116 -1.13 9.24 -3.67
C LYS A 116 -2.03 10.38 -3.20
N ALA A 117 -2.27 11.37 -4.05
CA ALA A 117 -3.16 12.48 -3.74
C ALA A 117 -4.57 12.00 -3.39
N LEU A 118 -5.12 11.06 -4.17
CA LEU A 118 -6.44 10.46 -3.89
C LEU A 118 -6.43 9.58 -2.64
N ALA A 119 -5.34 8.85 -2.39
CA ALA A 119 -5.22 7.99 -1.22
C ALA A 119 -5.19 8.78 0.10
N ALA A 120 -4.95 10.08 0.08
CA ALA A 120 -4.99 10.93 1.26
C ALA A 120 -6.43 11.32 1.70
N VAL A 121 -7.45 11.17 0.84
CA VAL A 121 -8.70 11.93 0.97
C VAL A 121 -9.85 11.21 1.70
N HIS A 122 -9.79 9.92 2.02
CA HIS A 122 -10.94 9.24 2.65
C HIS A 122 -10.57 8.17 3.69
N ASN A 123 -11.45 7.88 4.65
CA ASN A 123 -11.28 6.75 5.57
C ASN A 123 -11.63 5.44 4.86
N ALA A 124 -10.63 4.65 4.46
CA ALA A 124 -10.86 3.28 4.01
C ALA A 124 -11.20 2.37 5.22
N LYS A 125 -11.72 1.17 4.98
CA LYS A 125 -12.03 0.20 6.03
C LYS A 125 -10.85 -0.73 6.25
N ARG A 126 -10.44 -0.89 7.51
CA ARG A 126 -9.37 -1.82 7.88
C ARG A 126 -9.76 -3.27 7.52
N ASN A 127 -8.91 -3.94 6.75
CA ASN A 127 -9.02 -5.37 6.44
C ASN A 127 -8.09 -6.16 7.39
N GLN A 128 -8.67 -6.96 8.31
CA GLN A 128 -7.92 -7.75 9.29
C GLN A 128 -7.18 -8.92 8.65
N GLU A 129 -7.83 -9.64 7.74
CA GLU A 129 -7.24 -10.79 7.05
C GLU A 129 -6.03 -10.36 6.22
N PHE A 130 -6.10 -9.19 5.58
CA PHE A 130 -4.96 -8.65 4.85
C PHE A 130 -3.80 -8.29 5.78
N TYR A 131 -4.10 -7.75 6.96
CA TYR A 131 -3.07 -7.48 7.96
C TYR A 131 -2.34 -8.77 8.35
N GLU A 132 -3.08 -9.84 8.66
CA GLU A 132 -2.52 -11.16 9.01
C GLU A 132 -1.69 -11.74 7.86
N TYR A 133 -2.21 -11.69 6.64
CA TYR A 133 -1.51 -12.12 5.43
C TYR A 133 -0.15 -11.41 5.25
N VAL A 134 -0.09 -10.09 5.47
CA VAL A 134 1.17 -9.32 5.38
C VAL A 134 2.13 -9.71 6.51
N ILE A 135 1.61 -9.90 7.72
CA ILE A 135 2.40 -10.34 8.88
C ILE A 135 3.04 -11.71 8.63
N GLU A 136 2.28 -12.67 8.10
CA GLU A 136 2.75 -14.00 7.74
C GLU A 136 3.82 -13.95 6.64
N LYS A 137 3.58 -13.15 5.59
CA LYS A 137 4.57 -12.92 4.53
C LYS A 137 5.88 -12.37 5.09
N TRP A 138 5.82 -11.37 5.98
CA TRP A 138 7.03 -10.81 6.57
C TRP A 138 7.75 -11.79 7.49
N PHE A 139 6.99 -12.55 8.29
CA PHE A 139 7.54 -13.60 9.14
C PHE A 139 8.25 -14.68 8.32
N GLY A 140 7.65 -15.13 7.21
CA GLY A 140 8.25 -16.09 6.28
C GLY A 140 9.54 -15.59 5.62
N GLN A 141 9.77 -14.28 5.58
CA GLN A 141 11.02 -13.65 5.12
C GLN A 141 12.07 -13.48 6.26
N GLY A 142 11.82 -14.05 7.43
CA GLY A 142 12.72 -14.00 8.59
C GLY A 142 12.66 -12.68 9.37
N MET A 143 11.62 -11.87 9.17
CA MET A 143 11.41 -10.66 9.96
C MET A 143 10.68 -10.97 11.26
N VAL A 144 11.07 -10.30 12.34
CA VAL A 144 10.32 -10.30 13.60
C VAL A 144 9.40 -9.10 13.60
N VAL A 145 8.10 -9.34 13.77
CA VAL A 145 7.07 -8.31 13.73
C VAL A 145 6.38 -8.20 15.08
N SER A 146 6.08 -6.98 15.50
CA SER A 146 5.44 -6.71 16.78
C SER A 146 4.47 -5.54 16.65
N SER A 147 3.29 -5.69 17.24
CA SER A 147 2.36 -4.57 17.45
C SER A 147 2.83 -3.74 18.64
N ILE A 148 2.59 -2.44 18.58
CA ILE A 148 2.78 -1.55 19.74
C ILE A 148 1.42 -1.43 20.42
N LEU A 149 1.30 -1.95 21.64
CA LEU A 149 0.14 -1.71 22.48
C LEU A 149 0.20 -0.29 23.04
N PRO A 150 -0.90 0.48 23.04
CA PRO A 150 -0.95 1.75 23.76
C PRO A 150 -0.61 1.50 25.23
N ARG A 151 0.23 2.35 25.83
CA ARG A 151 0.30 2.41 27.29
C ARG A 151 -1.03 3.01 27.77
N ASN A 152 -1.81 2.22 28.50
CA ASN A 152 -2.92 2.72 29.30
C ASN A 152 -2.39 3.56 30.46
#